data_AF-A0A564YN31-F1
#
_entry.id   AF-A0A564YN31-F1
#
_cell.length_a   1.000
_cell.length_b   1.000
_cell.length_c   1.000
_cell.angle_alpha   90.00
_cell.angle_beta   90.00
_cell.angle_gamma   90.00
#
_symmetry.space_group_name_H-M   'P 1'
#
loop_
_entity.id
_entity.type
_entity.pdbx_description
1 polymer ?
#
loop_
_entity_poly.entity_id
_entity_poly.type
_entity_poly.pdbx_seq_one_letter_code
_entity_poly.pdbx_strand_id
1 'polypeptide(L)'
;MSKLEEMSIQGIRSFGPENPQRISFSTPVTLILGPNGTGKTTIIECLKYAVTGELPPGAKTGASFIHDPKLTGSVEVKAKVALKARDVRNCSMIAARNLVATQRGTAKGPSLKTLDGAIKRVTSDGKITSRSMRVSEMDTEMVNSLGASKAVFENVIFCHQEESNWPLQEAKSVKERFDDLFASSRYVKALDALRKSKTELENKAKGCRSELKYLIRSKDEANQVRHQKVDKEHDLEDKMRELSKVNEELDPICVQLTLYRRRYKELVDYQANAKSLSEQKRNLEESLRELNNKIINKFEGSDEELKEAIEKADEQLGEWQRSLTRNEMDLKQTRSSIEANDQTKAELIVRKTCLSMEVQRLDEALKKRNEVLGKMAVEMELTDISSKFANGQELSASDVETVKKRLGVVIENAEKQFNEAKAALESDGKKAQTKIDEARSALVRVQQSISSQESTLSETDRELNVIDDKLKRAASASGELEDVKKKLDEATSARELLESSKRELEIKKSTERAQAERNSYEDQIASLDGQIDKAQQNAMVNQKRITLENDRKNAIETAKKLWVNFKLI
;
A
#
# COMPACT_ATOMS: atom_id res chain seq x y z
N MET A 1 7.96 -72.54 -4.37
CA MET A 1 8.27 -72.19 -5.78
C MET A 1 7.01 -71.63 -6.40
N SER A 2 7.08 -70.47 -7.03
CA SER A 2 5.95 -69.89 -7.76
C SER A 2 5.61 -70.79 -8.95
N LYS A 3 4.32 -70.89 -9.30
CA LYS A 3 3.87 -71.70 -10.45
C LYS A 3 2.61 -71.11 -11.09
N LEU A 4 2.48 -71.28 -12.39
CA LEU A 4 1.26 -70.96 -13.13
C LEU A 4 0.31 -72.17 -13.01
N GLU A 5 -0.97 -71.94 -12.74
CA GLU A 5 -1.94 -73.04 -12.57
C GLU A 5 -2.96 -73.04 -13.72
N GLU A 6 -3.62 -71.91 -13.97
CA GLU A 6 -4.67 -71.79 -14.99
C GLU A 6 -4.68 -70.38 -15.57
N MET A 7 -4.98 -70.22 -16.86
CA MET A 7 -5.24 -68.91 -17.46
C MET A 7 -6.55 -68.93 -18.22
N SER A 8 -7.32 -67.85 -18.10
CA SER A 8 -8.52 -67.59 -18.88
C SER A 8 -8.30 -66.41 -19.81
N ILE A 9 -8.65 -66.59 -21.09
CA ILE A 9 -8.52 -65.58 -22.16
C ILE A 9 -9.91 -65.34 -22.75
N GLN A 10 -10.28 -64.08 -22.91
CA GLN A 10 -11.54 -63.65 -23.52
C GLN A 10 -11.34 -62.37 -24.32
N GLY A 11 -11.87 -62.30 -25.54
CA GLY A 11 -11.83 -61.09 -26.37
C GLY A 11 -10.42 -60.68 -26.83
N ILE A 12 -9.47 -61.61 -26.96
CA ILE A 12 -8.09 -61.34 -27.40
C ILE A 12 -7.84 -62.03 -28.75
N ARG A 13 -7.49 -61.28 -29.80
CA ARG A 13 -7.25 -61.79 -31.17
C ARG A 13 -8.27 -62.84 -31.61
N SER A 14 -7.88 -64.09 -31.85
CA SER A 14 -8.79 -65.18 -32.28
C SER A 14 -9.71 -65.70 -31.16
N PHE A 15 -9.46 -65.36 -29.90
CA PHE A 15 -10.33 -65.69 -28.78
C PHE A 15 -11.51 -64.72 -28.73
N GLY A 16 -12.69 -65.22 -29.12
CA GLY A 16 -13.92 -64.42 -29.16
C GLY A 16 -14.33 -63.83 -27.80
N PRO A 17 -15.16 -62.76 -27.80
CA PRO A 17 -15.58 -62.09 -26.56
C PRO A 17 -16.70 -62.83 -25.81
N GLU A 18 -17.45 -63.71 -26.48
CA GLU A 18 -18.64 -64.36 -25.89
C GLU A 18 -18.30 -65.33 -24.76
N ASN A 19 -17.32 -66.21 -24.99
CA ASN A 19 -17.00 -67.31 -24.08
C ASN A 19 -15.51 -67.31 -23.70
N PRO A 20 -15.18 -67.18 -22.41
CA PRO A 20 -13.80 -67.25 -21.95
C PRO A 20 -13.23 -68.66 -22.18
N GLN A 21 -12.10 -68.73 -22.88
CA GLN A 21 -11.34 -69.97 -23.06
C GLN A 21 -10.36 -70.14 -21.90
N ARG A 22 -10.12 -71.38 -21.47
CA ARG A 22 -9.25 -71.70 -20.32
C ARG A 22 -8.16 -72.68 -20.71
N ILE A 23 -6.97 -72.48 -20.18
CA ILE A 23 -5.83 -73.38 -20.28
C ILE A 23 -5.30 -73.69 -18.88
N SER A 24 -5.05 -74.96 -18.58
CA SER A 24 -4.39 -75.39 -17.34
C SER A 24 -2.93 -75.72 -17.63
N PHE A 25 -2.04 -75.27 -16.75
CA PHE A 25 -0.60 -75.51 -16.89
C PHE A 25 -0.18 -76.70 -16.03
N SER A 26 0.44 -77.69 -16.67
CA SER A 26 0.99 -78.89 -16.05
C SER A 26 2.45 -78.67 -15.67
N THR A 27 2.88 -79.36 -14.61
CA THR A 27 4.29 -79.43 -14.18
C THR A 27 4.82 -80.84 -14.47
N PRO A 28 6.02 -81.02 -15.06
CA PRO A 28 6.99 -79.98 -15.42
C PRO A 28 6.80 -79.37 -16.81
N VAL A 29 6.02 -79.99 -17.70
CA VAL A 29 5.89 -79.58 -19.11
C VAL A 29 4.42 -79.44 -19.50
N THR A 30 4.09 -78.36 -20.21
CA THR A 30 2.79 -78.14 -20.86
C THR A 30 3.02 -78.07 -22.37
N LEU A 31 2.38 -78.96 -23.13
CA LEU A 31 2.48 -79.01 -24.59
C LEU A 31 1.28 -78.31 -25.24
N ILE A 32 1.53 -77.28 -26.04
CA ILE A 32 0.50 -76.53 -26.79
C ILE A 32 0.69 -76.80 -28.28
N LEU A 33 -0.20 -77.62 -28.86
CA LEU A 33 -0.17 -78.02 -30.27
C LEU A 33 -1.38 -77.47 -31.03
N GLY A 34 -1.20 -77.21 -32.32
CA GLY A 34 -2.27 -76.77 -33.21
C GLY A 34 -1.73 -76.20 -34.52
N PRO A 35 -2.54 -76.14 -35.59
CA PRO A 35 -2.18 -75.49 -36.85
C PRO A 35 -1.73 -74.03 -36.70
N ASN A 36 -1.10 -73.46 -37.73
CA ASN A 36 -0.78 -72.03 -37.75
C ASN A 36 -2.08 -71.19 -37.71
N GLY A 37 -2.02 -70.03 -37.03
CA GLY A 37 -3.20 -69.16 -36.86
C GLY A 37 -4.19 -69.57 -35.75
N THR A 38 -3.97 -70.68 -35.06
CA THR A 38 -4.86 -71.13 -33.96
C THR A 38 -4.71 -70.37 -32.63
N GLY A 39 -3.83 -69.36 -32.57
CA GLY A 39 -3.65 -68.55 -31.36
C GLY A 39 -2.61 -69.07 -30.36
N LYS A 40 -1.75 -70.03 -30.74
CA LYS A 40 -0.65 -70.53 -29.88
C LYS A 40 0.25 -69.41 -29.36
N THR A 41 0.74 -68.55 -30.24
CA THR A 41 1.56 -67.38 -29.87
C THR A 41 0.76 -66.43 -28.98
N THR A 42 -0.54 -66.25 -29.25
CA THR A 42 -1.44 -65.40 -28.45
C THR A 42 -1.60 -65.87 -27.01
N ILE A 43 -1.54 -67.18 -26.75
CA ILE A 43 -1.52 -67.70 -25.36
C ILE A 43 -0.27 -67.19 -24.62
N ILE A 44 0.89 -67.19 -25.27
CA ILE A 44 2.14 -66.70 -24.66
C ILE A 44 2.12 -65.18 -24.50
N GLU A 45 1.57 -64.45 -25.48
CA GLU A 45 1.35 -63.00 -25.37
C GLU A 45 0.41 -62.66 -24.20
N CYS A 46 -0.64 -63.45 -23.96
CA CYS A 46 -1.53 -63.29 -22.81
C CYS A 46 -0.80 -63.56 -21.49
N LEU A 47 0.10 -64.53 -21.43
CA LEU A 47 0.93 -64.78 -20.25
C LEU A 47 1.87 -63.62 -19.96
N LYS A 48 2.56 -63.11 -20.99
CA LYS A 48 3.40 -61.91 -20.90
C LYS A 48 2.58 -60.73 -20.36
N TYR A 49 1.44 -60.45 -21.00
CA TYR A 49 0.56 -59.35 -20.61
C TYR A 49 -0.01 -59.52 -19.19
N ALA A 50 -0.42 -60.72 -18.79
CA ALA A 50 -0.94 -60.98 -17.45
C ALA A 50 0.10 -60.66 -16.36
N VAL A 51 1.36 -61.02 -16.58
CA VAL A 51 2.44 -60.86 -15.60
C VAL A 51 3.04 -59.45 -15.65
N THR A 52 3.37 -58.93 -16.82
CA THR A 52 4.19 -57.71 -16.95
C THR A 52 3.41 -56.48 -17.40
N GLY A 53 2.17 -56.66 -17.89
CA GLY A 53 1.36 -55.59 -18.44
C GLY A 53 1.75 -55.15 -19.86
N GLU A 54 2.85 -55.69 -20.41
CA GLU A 54 3.31 -55.33 -21.76
C GLU A 54 2.46 -55.97 -22.85
N LEU A 55 2.17 -55.18 -23.87
CA LEU A 55 1.48 -55.62 -25.08
C LEU A 55 2.47 -56.29 -26.05
N PRO A 56 2.02 -57.18 -26.92
CA PRO A 56 2.90 -57.80 -27.90
C PRO A 56 3.49 -56.80 -28.91
N PRO A 57 4.70 -57.05 -29.43
CA PRO A 57 5.32 -56.21 -30.46
C PRO A 57 4.43 -56.17 -31.72
N GLY A 58 4.47 -55.05 -32.43
CA GLY A 58 3.61 -54.81 -33.59
C GLY A 58 2.20 -54.29 -33.26
N ALA A 59 1.75 -54.37 -32.00
CA ALA A 59 0.51 -53.74 -31.55
C ALA A 59 0.69 -52.23 -31.29
N LYS A 60 1.07 -51.45 -32.32
CA LYS A 60 1.45 -50.02 -32.21
C LYS A 60 0.37 -49.11 -31.57
N THR A 61 -0.90 -49.49 -31.66
CA THR A 61 -2.03 -48.80 -30.98
C THR A 61 -2.67 -49.65 -29.88
N GLY A 62 -2.14 -50.84 -29.62
CA GLY A 62 -2.62 -51.83 -28.66
C GLY A 62 -3.97 -52.49 -29.01
N ALA A 63 -4.77 -51.88 -29.87
CA ALA A 63 -6.10 -52.37 -30.22
C ALA A 63 -6.08 -53.65 -31.07
N SER A 64 -5.00 -53.94 -31.81
CA SER A 64 -4.83 -55.19 -32.56
C SER A 64 -4.61 -56.43 -31.68
N PHE A 65 -4.38 -56.23 -30.38
CA PHE A 65 -4.33 -57.33 -29.42
C PHE A 65 -5.75 -57.79 -29.02
N ILE A 66 -6.72 -56.89 -29.05
CA ILE A 66 -8.13 -57.18 -28.74
C ILE A 66 -8.80 -57.76 -29.98
N HIS A 67 -9.78 -58.64 -29.77
CA HIS A 67 -10.62 -59.16 -30.84
C HIS A 67 -11.31 -57.99 -31.58
N ASP A 68 -11.20 -57.94 -32.90
CA ASP A 68 -11.65 -56.78 -33.68
C ASP A 68 -13.17 -56.58 -33.53
N PRO A 69 -13.64 -55.40 -33.05
CA PRO A 69 -15.07 -55.10 -32.95
C PRO A 69 -15.84 -55.29 -34.26
N LYS A 70 -15.18 -55.10 -35.42
CA LYS A 70 -15.80 -55.30 -36.73
C LYS A 70 -16.20 -56.75 -37.00
N LEU A 71 -15.46 -57.72 -36.46
CA LEU A 71 -15.77 -59.15 -36.63
C LEU A 71 -16.98 -59.61 -35.81
N THR A 72 -17.33 -58.86 -34.77
CA THR A 72 -18.46 -59.15 -33.87
C THR A 72 -19.69 -58.30 -34.18
N GLY A 73 -19.58 -57.32 -35.09
CA GLY A 73 -20.62 -56.33 -35.37
C GLY A 73 -20.91 -55.39 -34.19
N SER A 74 -20.03 -55.33 -33.19
CA SER A 74 -20.21 -54.51 -31.99
C SER A 74 -19.37 -53.22 -32.04
N VAL A 75 -19.83 -52.17 -31.35
CA VAL A 75 -19.09 -50.90 -31.23
C VAL A 75 -17.92 -51.04 -30.24
N GLU A 76 -18.04 -51.94 -29.28
CA GLU A 76 -17.09 -52.13 -28.19
C GLU A 76 -16.88 -53.62 -27.90
N VAL A 77 -15.62 -54.04 -27.86
CA VAL A 77 -15.21 -55.38 -27.42
C VAL A 77 -14.43 -55.28 -26.12
N LYS A 78 -14.89 -56.00 -25.11
CA LYS A 78 -14.21 -56.14 -23.83
C LYS A 78 -13.33 -57.39 -23.86
N ALA A 79 -12.08 -57.21 -23.48
CA ALA A 79 -11.12 -58.29 -23.37
C ALA A 79 -10.67 -58.47 -21.93
N LYS A 80 -10.42 -59.73 -21.56
CA LYS A 80 -9.99 -60.09 -20.22
C LYS A 80 -8.98 -61.21 -20.27
N VAL A 81 -7.89 -61.02 -19.53
CA VAL A 81 -6.89 -62.06 -19.27
C VAL A 81 -6.84 -62.26 -17.76
N ALA A 82 -7.18 -63.46 -17.30
CA ALA A 82 -7.14 -63.83 -15.89
C ALA A 82 -6.17 -64.99 -15.67
N LEU A 83 -5.11 -64.76 -14.89
CA LEU A 83 -4.09 -65.74 -14.58
C LEU A 83 -4.22 -66.18 -13.12
N LYS A 84 -4.45 -67.47 -12.91
CA LYS A 84 -4.33 -68.15 -11.63
C LYS A 84 -2.92 -68.68 -11.48
N ALA A 85 -2.24 -68.23 -10.43
CA ALA A 85 -0.88 -68.62 -10.12
C ALA A 85 -0.73 -68.84 -8.62
N ARG A 86 0.39 -69.45 -8.25
CA ARG A 86 0.85 -69.56 -6.88
C ARG A 86 2.05 -68.64 -6.68
N ASP A 87 2.01 -67.81 -5.65
CA ASP A 87 3.08 -66.84 -5.36
C ASP A 87 4.33 -67.54 -4.79
N VAL A 88 5.40 -66.76 -4.58
CA VAL A 88 6.65 -67.23 -3.95
C VAL A 88 6.43 -67.82 -2.55
N ARG A 89 5.37 -67.42 -1.83
CA ARG A 89 4.97 -67.92 -0.51
C ARG A 89 4.00 -69.10 -0.60
N ASN A 90 3.82 -69.69 -1.78
CA ASN A 90 2.95 -70.84 -2.00
C ASN A 90 1.44 -70.53 -1.79
N CYS A 91 1.03 -69.26 -1.79
CA CYS A 91 -0.35 -68.81 -1.66
C CYS A 91 -1.02 -68.69 -3.04
N SER A 92 -2.29 -69.10 -3.14
CA SER A 92 -3.05 -69.01 -4.40
C SER A 92 -3.46 -67.57 -4.70
N MET A 93 -3.26 -67.13 -5.94
CA MET A 93 -3.65 -65.81 -6.41
C MET A 93 -4.28 -65.87 -7.81
N ILE A 94 -5.22 -64.96 -8.07
CA ILE A 94 -5.83 -64.76 -9.37
C ILE A 94 -5.65 -63.29 -9.74
N ALA A 95 -4.95 -63.03 -10.83
CA ALA A 95 -4.72 -61.70 -11.37
C ALA A 95 -5.51 -61.53 -12.67
N ALA A 96 -6.40 -60.54 -12.72
CA ALA A 96 -7.23 -60.25 -13.88
C ALA A 96 -6.94 -58.86 -14.43
N ARG A 97 -6.58 -58.78 -15.72
CA ARG A 97 -6.42 -57.55 -16.49
C ARG A 97 -7.55 -57.43 -17.48
N ASN A 98 -8.09 -56.22 -17.61
CA ASN A 98 -9.22 -55.93 -18.49
C ASN A 98 -8.82 -54.83 -19.48
N LEU A 99 -9.17 -55.05 -20.74
CA LEU A 99 -8.96 -54.10 -21.83
C LEU A 99 -10.26 -53.88 -22.58
N VAL A 100 -10.38 -52.75 -23.27
CA VAL A 100 -11.54 -52.41 -24.09
C VAL A 100 -11.07 -51.86 -25.43
N ALA A 101 -11.54 -52.44 -26.52
CA ALA A 101 -11.41 -51.86 -27.86
C ALA A 101 -12.73 -51.20 -28.24
N THR A 102 -12.69 -49.94 -28.66
CA THR A 102 -13.87 -49.21 -29.15
C THR A 102 -13.64 -48.76 -30.58
N GLN A 103 -14.56 -49.14 -31.47
CA GLN A 103 -14.60 -48.71 -32.87
C GLN A 103 -15.64 -47.59 -33.02
N ARG A 104 -15.19 -46.33 -33.09
CA ARG A 104 -16.07 -45.17 -33.26
C ARG A 104 -16.29 -44.85 -34.74
N GLY A 105 -17.49 -45.09 -35.25
CA GLY A 105 -17.92 -44.65 -36.59
C GLY A 105 -16.90 -45.00 -37.70
N THR A 106 -16.54 -44.01 -38.51
CA THR A 106 -15.63 -44.13 -39.67
C THR A 106 -14.13 -44.08 -39.31
N ALA A 107 -13.76 -44.19 -38.04
CA ALA A 107 -12.36 -44.16 -37.62
C ALA A 107 -11.53 -45.28 -38.31
N LYS A 108 -10.32 -44.92 -38.77
CA LYS A 108 -9.41 -45.83 -39.50
C LYS A 108 -9.06 -47.11 -38.71
N GLY A 109 -9.16 -47.11 -37.39
CA GLY A 109 -8.97 -48.30 -36.55
C GLY A 109 -9.55 -48.15 -35.15
N PRO A 110 -9.65 -49.26 -34.40
CA PRO A 110 -10.17 -49.26 -33.03
C PRO A 110 -9.22 -48.56 -32.06
N SER A 111 -9.80 -47.92 -31.03
CA SER A 111 -9.08 -47.29 -29.92
C SER A 111 -8.99 -48.24 -28.71
N LEU A 112 -7.85 -48.27 -28.02
CA LEU A 112 -7.62 -49.10 -26.84
C LEU A 112 -7.82 -48.30 -25.55
N LYS A 113 -8.54 -48.88 -24.58
CA LYS A 113 -8.58 -48.42 -23.19
C LYS A 113 -8.23 -49.57 -22.24
N THR A 114 -7.19 -49.37 -21.43
CA THR A 114 -6.84 -50.29 -20.33
C THR A 114 -7.64 -49.92 -19.09
N LEU A 115 -8.31 -50.90 -18.48
CA LEU A 115 -9.05 -50.72 -17.23
C LEU A 115 -8.22 -51.18 -16.04
N ASP A 116 -8.64 -50.79 -14.84
CA ASP A 116 -7.99 -51.23 -13.61
C ASP A 116 -8.02 -52.76 -13.48
N GLY A 117 -6.91 -53.28 -13.00
CA GLY A 117 -6.73 -54.69 -12.74
C GLY A 117 -7.30 -55.09 -11.39
N ALA A 118 -7.49 -56.40 -11.19
CA ALA A 118 -7.88 -56.95 -9.91
C ALA A 118 -7.01 -58.15 -9.54
N ILE A 119 -6.49 -58.16 -8.32
CA ILE A 119 -5.78 -59.30 -7.74
C ILE A 119 -6.61 -59.83 -6.57
N LYS A 120 -6.98 -61.11 -6.66
CA LYS A 120 -7.56 -61.88 -5.55
C LYS A 120 -6.48 -62.80 -5.00
N ARG A 121 -6.20 -62.72 -3.70
CA ARG A 121 -5.21 -63.55 -3.01
C ARG A 121 -5.88 -64.32 -1.89
N VAL A 122 -5.57 -65.60 -1.77
CA VAL A 122 -5.90 -66.42 -0.59
C VAL A 122 -4.69 -66.32 0.33
N THR A 123 -4.86 -65.67 1.47
CA THR A 123 -3.81 -65.58 2.51
C THR A 123 -3.58 -66.93 3.19
N SER A 124 -2.46 -67.07 3.90
CA SER A 124 -2.12 -68.27 4.68
C SER A 124 -3.24 -68.68 5.64
N ASP A 125 -3.98 -67.70 6.14
CA ASP A 125 -5.03 -67.88 7.16
C ASP A 125 -6.39 -68.24 6.52
N GLY A 126 -6.41 -68.52 5.21
CA GLY A 126 -7.62 -68.85 4.45
C GLY A 126 -8.48 -67.64 4.07
N LYS A 127 -8.14 -66.42 4.53
CA LYS A 127 -8.90 -65.21 4.19
C LYS A 127 -8.64 -64.79 2.74
N ILE A 128 -9.73 -64.53 2.01
CA ILE A 128 -9.68 -64.04 0.63
C ILE A 128 -9.61 -62.51 0.67
N THR A 129 -8.55 -61.94 0.11
CA THR A 129 -8.42 -60.50 -0.10
C THR A 129 -8.49 -60.17 -1.59
N SER A 130 -9.41 -59.29 -1.97
CA SER A 130 -9.53 -58.78 -3.34
C SER A 130 -9.14 -57.31 -3.36
N ARG A 131 -8.20 -56.92 -4.22
CA ARG A 131 -7.79 -55.53 -4.40
C ARG A 131 -7.88 -55.17 -5.88
N SER A 132 -8.57 -54.05 -6.16
CA SER A 132 -8.43 -53.39 -7.46
C SER A 132 -7.22 -52.47 -7.39
N MET A 133 -6.39 -52.49 -8.42
CA MET A 133 -5.11 -51.78 -8.45
C MET A 133 -4.94 -51.11 -9.81
N ARG A 134 -4.28 -49.95 -9.80
CA ARG A 134 -3.85 -49.27 -11.03
C ARG A 134 -2.87 -50.17 -11.79
N VAL A 135 -2.78 -49.99 -13.10
CA VAL A 135 -1.96 -50.83 -13.99
C VAL A 135 -0.51 -50.96 -13.52
N SER A 136 0.16 -49.85 -13.18
CA SER A 136 1.57 -49.85 -12.74
C SER A 136 1.80 -50.53 -11.38
N GLU A 137 0.84 -50.42 -10.46
CA GLU A 137 0.89 -51.10 -9.17
C GLU A 137 0.68 -52.61 -9.36
N MET A 138 -0.20 -53.00 -10.28
CA MET A 138 -0.43 -54.39 -10.64
C MET A 138 0.82 -55.03 -11.26
N ASP A 139 1.50 -54.33 -12.17
CA ASP A 139 2.76 -54.82 -12.78
C ASP A 139 3.80 -55.13 -11.70
N THR A 140 3.98 -54.20 -10.76
CA THR A 140 4.93 -54.35 -9.65
C THR A 140 4.54 -55.50 -8.72
N GLU A 141 3.27 -55.60 -8.35
CA GLU A 141 2.76 -56.65 -7.46
C GLU A 141 2.87 -58.05 -8.11
N MET A 142 2.62 -58.17 -9.41
CA MET A 142 2.73 -59.43 -10.15
C MET A 142 4.16 -59.95 -10.21
N VAL A 143 5.09 -59.07 -10.59
CA VAL A 143 6.53 -59.36 -10.69
C VAL A 143 7.08 -59.79 -9.31
N ASN A 144 6.72 -59.05 -8.24
CA ASN A 144 7.09 -59.39 -6.87
C ASN A 144 6.48 -60.72 -6.40
N SER A 145 5.21 -60.99 -6.76
CA SER A 145 4.52 -62.21 -6.34
C SER A 145 5.09 -63.47 -6.98
N LEU A 146 5.55 -63.38 -8.23
CA LEU A 146 6.14 -64.51 -8.95
C LEU A 146 7.65 -64.66 -8.72
N GLY A 147 8.33 -63.62 -8.23
CA GLY A 147 9.69 -63.71 -7.71
C GLY A 147 10.81 -63.56 -8.75
N ALA A 148 10.54 -62.93 -9.89
CA ALA A 148 11.55 -62.56 -10.89
C ALA A 148 11.33 -61.13 -11.34
N SER A 149 12.32 -60.47 -11.96
CA SER A 149 12.19 -59.08 -12.43
C SER A 149 11.33 -58.98 -13.69
N LYS A 150 10.78 -57.79 -13.97
CA LYS A 150 10.04 -57.51 -15.22
C LYS A 150 10.86 -57.89 -16.45
N ALA A 151 12.14 -57.49 -16.48
CA ALA A 151 13.07 -57.81 -17.55
C ALA A 151 13.27 -59.32 -17.75
N VAL A 152 13.29 -60.13 -16.68
CA VAL A 152 13.36 -61.59 -16.78
C VAL A 152 12.09 -62.18 -17.39
N PHE A 153 10.92 -61.69 -16.98
CA PHE A 153 9.65 -62.15 -17.58
C PHE A 153 9.56 -61.78 -19.07
N GLU A 154 10.08 -60.63 -19.47
CA GLU A 154 9.94 -60.12 -20.85
C GLU A 154 10.98 -60.65 -21.82
N ASN A 155 12.25 -60.67 -21.40
CA ASN A 155 13.37 -61.01 -22.28
C ASN A 155 13.75 -62.49 -22.21
N VAL A 156 13.30 -63.23 -21.17
CA VAL A 156 13.72 -64.62 -20.93
C VAL A 156 12.52 -65.58 -20.87
N ILE A 157 11.57 -65.38 -19.94
CA ILE A 157 10.49 -66.36 -19.69
C ILE A 157 9.39 -66.30 -20.76
N PHE A 158 8.86 -65.11 -21.05
CA PHE A 158 7.82 -64.88 -22.05
C PHE A 158 8.36 -64.03 -23.20
N CYS A 159 9.58 -64.33 -23.65
CA CYS A 159 10.16 -63.67 -24.82
C CYS A 159 9.27 -63.87 -26.03
N HIS A 160 8.97 -62.77 -26.73
CA HIS A 160 8.13 -62.85 -27.92
C HIS A 160 8.85 -63.60 -29.03
N GLN A 161 8.09 -64.32 -29.87
CA GLN A 161 8.65 -65.13 -30.96
C GLN A 161 9.48 -64.29 -31.96
N GLU A 162 9.05 -63.07 -32.25
CA GLU A 162 9.78 -62.15 -33.14
C GLU A 162 11.04 -61.55 -32.50
N GLU A 163 11.17 -61.66 -31.18
CA GLU A 163 12.29 -61.10 -30.41
C GLU A 163 13.21 -62.17 -29.82
N SER A 164 12.96 -63.47 -30.09
CA SER A 164 13.70 -64.58 -29.48
C SER A 164 15.18 -64.62 -29.87
N ASN A 165 15.54 -63.95 -30.96
CA ASN A 165 16.93 -63.82 -31.43
C ASN A 165 17.63 -62.57 -30.86
N TRP A 166 17.05 -61.88 -29.88
CA TRP A 166 17.68 -60.69 -29.28
C TRP A 166 19.13 -60.89 -28.82
N PRO A 167 19.58 -62.07 -28.32
CA PRO A 167 20.99 -62.26 -27.95
C PRO A 167 21.96 -62.18 -29.14
N LEU A 168 21.45 -62.29 -30.37
CA LEU A 168 22.21 -62.24 -31.62
C LEU A 168 22.09 -60.86 -32.32
N GLN A 169 21.38 -59.90 -31.73
CA GLN A 169 21.26 -58.54 -32.27
C GLN A 169 22.55 -57.73 -32.07
N GLU A 170 22.60 -56.49 -32.57
CA GLU A 170 23.78 -55.65 -32.40
C GLU A 170 24.13 -55.38 -30.92
N ALA A 171 25.42 -55.15 -30.67
CA ALA A 171 25.99 -55.04 -29.33
C ALA A 171 25.28 -54.01 -28.43
N LYS A 172 24.75 -52.93 -29.00
CA LYS A 172 24.01 -51.91 -28.25
C LYS A 172 22.69 -52.46 -27.70
N SER A 173 21.86 -53.05 -28.56
CA SER A 173 20.55 -53.61 -28.21
C SER A 173 20.67 -54.78 -27.23
N VAL A 174 21.70 -55.62 -27.39
CA VAL A 174 22.05 -56.70 -26.45
C VAL A 174 22.46 -56.13 -25.09
N LYS A 175 23.32 -55.11 -25.08
CA LYS A 175 23.78 -54.48 -23.84
C LYS A 175 22.63 -53.86 -23.06
N GLU A 176 21.71 -53.16 -23.73
CA GLU A 176 20.52 -52.56 -23.09
C GLU A 176 19.68 -53.63 -22.38
N ARG A 177 19.39 -54.76 -23.04
CA ARG A 177 18.64 -55.88 -22.42
C ARG A 177 19.40 -56.52 -21.25
N PHE A 178 20.73 -56.61 -21.33
CA PHE A 178 21.56 -57.08 -20.21
C PHE A 178 21.58 -56.11 -19.03
N ASP A 179 21.70 -54.82 -19.29
CA ASP A 179 21.65 -53.78 -18.25
C ASP A 179 20.28 -53.78 -17.53
N ASP A 180 19.19 -54.03 -18.27
CA ASP A 180 17.85 -54.20 -17.72
C ASP A 180 17.70 -55.51 -16.92
N LEU A 181 18.30 -56.60 -17.37
CA LEU A 181 18.30 -57.90 -16.67
C LEU A 181 19.06 -57.83 -15.34
N PHE A 182 20.22 -57.18 -15.31
CA PHE A 182 21.05 -57.05 -14.12
C PHE A 182 20.70 -55.84 -13.25
N ALA A 183 19.84 -54.93 -13.74
CA ALA A 183 19.51 -53.66 -13.10
C ALA A 183 20.75 -52.87 -12.62
N SER A 184 21.88 -53.05 -13.32
CA SER A 184 23.20 -52.48 -13.01
C SER A 184 23.16 -50.95 -12.96
N SER A 185 22.31 -50.35 -13.79
CA SER A 185 22.09 -48.91 -13.90
C SER A 185 21.64 -48.25 -12.59
N ARG A 186 20.94 -48.97 -11.70
CA ARG A 186 20.53 -48.44 -10.39
C ARG A 186 21.73 -48.19 -9.48
N TYR A 187 22.70 -49.10 -9.47
CA TYR A 187 23.92 -48.95 -8.68
C TYR A 187 24.81 -47.84 -9.22
N VAL A 188 24.91 -47.71 -10.55
CA VAL A 188 25.65 -46.62 -11.19
C VAL A 188 25.06 -45.26 -10.79
N LYS A 189 23.73 -45.11 -10.87
CA LYS A 189 23.04 -43.88 -10.45
C LYS A 189 23.25 -43.55 -8.97
N ALA A 190 23.22 -44.56 -8.10
CA ALA A 190 23.47 -44.38 -6.67
C ALA A 190 24.92 -43.92 -6.40
N LEU A 191 25.90 -44.50 -7.10
CA LEU A 191 27.30 -44.08 -7.00
C LEU A 191 27.52 -42.65 -7.49
N ASP A 192 26.87 -42.25 -8.58
CA ASP A 192 26.96 -40.88 -9.08
C ASP A 192 26.33 -39.87 -8.11
N ALA A 193 25.19 -40.22 -7.48
CA ALA A 193 24.59 -39.42 -6.42
C ALA A 193 25.51 -39.27 -5.20
N LEU A 194 26.16 -40.37 -4.77
CA LEU A 194 27.14 -40.34 -3.68
C LEU A 194 28.35 -39.46 -4.01
N ARG A 195 28.89 -39.56 -5.23
CA ARG A 195 29.99 -38.71 -5.70
C ARG A 195 29.61 -37.23 -5.68
N LYS A 196 28.41 -36.91 -6.18
CA LYS A 196 27.90 -35.54 -6.17
C LYS A 196 27.77 -35.00 -4.74
N SER A 197 27.19 -35.78 -3.83
CA SER A 197 27.05 -35.40 -2.43
C SER A 197 28.40 -35.18 -1.74
N LYS A 198 29.40 -36.02 -2.02
CA LYS A 198 30.77 -35.84 -1.50
C LYS A 198 31.35 -34.49 -1.92
N THR A 199 31.28 -34.15 -3.20
CA THR A 199 31.81 -32.88 -3.73
C THR A 199 31.10 -31.68 -3.11
N GLU A 200 29.78 -31.74 -2.93
CA GLU A 200 29.02 -30.67 -2.27
C GLU A 200 29.46 -30.45 -0.81
N LEU A 201 29.66 -31.54 -0.06
CA LEU A 201 30.15 -31.46 1.32
C LEU A 201 31.57 -30.91 1.40
N GLU A 202 32.47 -31.31 0.50
CA GLU A 202 33.83 -30.78 0.42
C GLU A 202 33.84 -29.28 0.15
N ASN A 203 32.97 -28.79 -0.74
CA ASN A 203 32.83 -27.37 -1.04
C ASN A 203 32.27 -26.59 0.16
N LYS A 204 31.25 -27.13 0.86
CA LYS A 204 30.75 -26.53 2.11
C LYS A 204 31.85 -26.45 3.18
N ALA A 205 32.61 -27.52 3.37
CA ALA A 205 33.71 -27.55 4.33
C ALA A 205 34.84 -26.55 3.97
N LYS A 206 35.07 -26.28 2.67
CA LYS A 206 35.98 -25.21 2.23
C LYS A 206 35.40 -23.83 2.57
N GLY A 207 34.12 -23.60 2.31
CA GLY A 207 33.42 -22.36 2.67
C GLY A 207 33.52 -22.06 4.16
N CYS A 208 33.13 -23.02 5.02
CA CYS A 208 33.21 -22.86 6.47
C CYS A 208 34.63 -22.61 6.97
N ARG A 209 35.65 -23.23 6.35
CA ARG A 209 37.06 -22.97 6.72
C ARG A 209 37.50 -21.56 6.37
N SER A 210 37.07 -21.02 5.24
CA SER A 210 37.35 -19.62 4.87
C SER A 210 36.65 -18.64 5.81
N GLU A 211 35.39 -18.91 6.15
CA GLU A 211 34.62 -18.09 7.09
C GLU A 211 35.22 -18.13 8.50
N LEU A 212 35.65 -19.30 8.98
CA LEU A 212 36.33 -19.45 10.26
C LEU A 212 37.60 -18.59 10.33
N LYS A 213 38.41 -18.53 9.26
CA LYS A 213 39.58 -17.64 9.21
C LYS A 213 39.21 -16.17 9.38
N TYR A 214 38.13 -15.73 8.72
CA TYR A 214 37.63 -14.36 8.86
C TYR A 214 37.15 -14.08 10.28
N LEU A 215 36.38 -14.99 10.86
CA LEU A 215 35.86 -14.85 12.23
C LEU A 215 36.98 -14.81 13.28
N ILE A 216 38.03 -15.62 13.13
CA ILE A 216 39.21 -15.58 14.00
C ILE A 216 39.86 -14.19 13.93
N ARG A 217 40.11 -13.68 12.70
CA ARG A 217 40.68 -12.35 12.52
C ARG A 217 39.81 -11.24 13.15
N SER A 218 38.51 -11.29 12.94
CA SER A 218 37.57 -10.32 13.51
C SER A 218 37.55 -10.38 15.05
N LYS A 219 37.64 -11.57 15.64
CA LYS A 219 37.78 -11.76 17.09
C LYS A 219 39.09 -11.14 17.61
N ASP A 220 40.20 -11.36 16.91
CA ASP A 220 41.50 -10.83 17.32
C ASP A 220 41.52 -9.28 17.25
N GLU A 221 40.96 -8.70 16.18
CA GLU A 221 40.78 -7.25 16.04
C GLU A 221 39.89 -6.69 17.17
N ALA A 222 38.77 -7.34 17.50
CA ALA A 222 37.90 -6.94 18.60
C ALA A 222 38.60 -7.01 19.96
N ASN A 223 39.40 -8.04 20.21
CA ASN A 223 40.20 -8.16 21.43
C ASN A 223 41.26 -7.06 21.51
N GLN A 224 41.91 -6.72 20.39
CA GLN A 224 42.89 -5.64 20.35
C GLN A 224 42.27 -4.28 20.71
N VAL A 225 41.11 -3.96 20.12
CA VAL A 225 40.37 -2.73 20.46
C VAL A 225 39.95 -2.72 21.92
N ARG A 226 39.52 -3.87 22.45
CA ARG A 226 39.15 -3.99 23.86
C ARG A 226 40.32 -3.72 24.79
N HIS A 227 41.52 -4.22 24.48
CA HIS A 227 42.73 -3.91 25.23
C HIS A 227 43.07 -2.41 25.17
N GLN A 228 43.05 -1.82 23.96
CA GLN A 228 43.30 -0.38 23.80
C GLN A 228 42.32 0.48 24.59
N LYS A 229 41.05 0.07 24.67
CA LYS A 229 40.04 0.75 25.48
C LYS A 229 40.43 0.74 26.97
N VAL A 230 40.81 -0.42 27.50
CA VAL A 230 41.21 -0.57 28.92
C VAL A 230 42.43 0.30 29.22
N ASP A 231 43.44 0.28 28.34
CA ASP A 231 44.63 1.12 28.50
C ASP A 231 44.27 2.61 28.50
N LYS A 232 43.36 3.04 27.62
CA LYS A 232 42.89 4.43 27.55
C LYS A 232 42.04 4.85 28.74
N GLU A 233 41.24 3.95 29.30
CA GLU A 233 40.50 4.21 30.54
C GLU A 233 41.46 4.41 31.71
N HIS A 234 42.52 3.61 31.81
CA HIS A 234 43.56 3.80 32.82
C HIS A 234 44.32 5.13 32.63
N ASP A 235 44.76 5.44 31.40
CA ASP A 235 45.39 6.73 31.07
C ASP A 235 44.49 7.92 31.51
N LEU A 236 43.19 7.82 31.27
CA LEU A 236 42.23 8.85 31.62
C LEU A 236 42.08 9.00 33.14
N GLU A 237 41.97 7.90 33.87
CA GLU A 237 41.91 7.91 35.34
C GLU A 237 43.15 8.57 35.95
N ASP A 238 44.33 8.26 35.43
CA ASP A 238 45.58 8.89 35.87
C ASP A 238 45.57 10.40 35.58
N LYS A 239 45.11 10.83 34.40
CA LYS A 239 44.97 12.26 34.07
C LYS A 239 43.91 12.97 34.91
N MET A 240 42.81 12.32 35.23
CA MET A 240 41.81 12.88 36.16
C MET A 240 42.40 13.06 37.56
N ARG A 241 43.21 12.10 38.02
CA ARG A 241 43.91 12.19 39.31
C ARG A 241 44.94 13.32 39.33
N GLU A 242 45.71 13.49 38.25
CA GLU A 242 46.61 14.64 38.08
C GLU A 242 45.84 15.97 38.14
N LEU A 243 44.73 16.07 37.40
CA LEU A 243 43.90 17.28 37.33
C LEU A 243 43.29 17.62 38.69
N SER A 244 42.81 16.61 39.44
CA SER A 244 42.31 16.81 40.82
C SER A 244 43.38 17.42 41.72
N LYS A 245 44.62 16.91 41.68
CA LYS A 245 45.73 17.46 42.46
C LYS A 245 46.03 18.91 42.09
N VAL A 246 46.07 19.22 40.79
CA VAL A 246 46.31 20.59 40.32
C VAL A 246 45.19 21.53 40.75
N ASN A 247 43.93 21.08 40.73
CA ASN A 247 42.80 21.87 41.22
C ASN A 247 42.88 22.10 42.74
N GLU A 248 43.22 21.06 43.51
CA GLU A 248 43.43 21.18 44.97
C GLU A 248 44.55 22.18 45.31
N GLU A 249 45.59 22.27 44.47
CA GLU A 249 46.65 23.28 44.61
C GLU A 249 46.21 24.69 44.17
N LEU A 250 45.35 24.79 43.15
CA LEU A 250 44.86 26.07 42.63
C LEU A 250 43.79 26.72 43.51
N ASP A 251 42.91 25.94 44.14
CA ASP A 251 41.84 26.44 45.01
C ASP A 251 42.32 27.42 46.09
N PRO A 252 43.34 27.10 46.92
CA PRO A 252 43.83 28.04 47.92
C PRO A 252 44.44 29.28 47.29
N ILE A 253 45.11 29.16 46.13
CA ILE A 253 45.67 30.30 45.40
C ILE A 253 44.54 31.22 44.92
N CYS A 254 43.46 30.67 44.35
CA CYS A 254 42.29 31.42 43.93
C CYS A 254 41.62 32.16 45.10
N VAL A 255 41.49 31.50 46.26
CA VAL A 255 40.96 32.11 47.48
C VAL A 255 41.86 33.25 47.96
N GLN A 256 43.18 33.02 48.01
CA GLN A 256 44.18 34.04 48.38
C GLN A 256 44.17 35.23 47.42
N LEU A 257 44.06 34.99 46.12
CA LEU A 257 44.04 36.03 45.09
C LEU A 257 42.75 36.87 45.18
N THR A 258 41.63 36.25 45.51
CA THR A 258 40.35 36.94 45.79
C THR A 258 40.46 37.82 47.05
N LEU A 259 41.04 37.29 48.13
CA LEU A 259 41.33 38.06 49.35
C LEU A 259 42.26 39.24 49.05
N TYR A 260 43.34 39.00 48.29
CA TYR A 260 44.28 40.03 47.89
C TYR A 260 43.61 41.14 47.07
N ARG A 261 42.76 40.78 46.09
CA ARG A 261 41.97 41.75 45.32
C ARG A 261 41.07 42.59 46.22
N ARG A 262 40.42 41.98 47.22
CA ARG A 262 39.59 42.71 48.20
C ARG A 262 40.42 43.69 49.02
N ARG A 263 41.55 43.22 49.58
CA ARG A 263 42.48 44.05 50.36
C ARG A 263 43.08 45.18 49.54
N TYR A 264 43.40 44.92 48.28
CA TYR A 264 43.89 45.94 47.36
C TYR A 264 42.83 47.02 47.10
N LYS A 265 41.57 46.64 46.91
CA LYS A 265 40.45 47.59 46.80
C LYS A 265 40.31 48.45 48.06
N GLU A 266 40.31 47.82 49.25
CA GLU A 266 40.29 48.52 50.54
C GLU A 266 41.46 49.52 50.64
N LEU A 267 42.68 49.12 50.23
CA LEU A 267 43.86 49.99 50.24
C LEU A 267 43.69 51.21 49.32
N VAL A 268 43.15 51.02 48.11
CA VAL A 268 42.86 52.11 47.17
C VAL A 268 41.87 53.10 47.78
N ASP A 269 40.81 52.60 48.44
CA ASP A 269 39.82 53.43 49.12
C ASP A 269 40.46 54.22 50.29
N TYR A 270 41.28 53.57 51.12
CA TYR A 270 42.03 54.25 52.18
C TYR A 270 43.00 55.30 51.65
N GLN A 271 43.69 55.03 50.54
CA GLN A 271 44.63 55.97 49.93
C GLN A 271 43.89 57.20 49.35
N ALA A 272 42.71 57.00 48.76
CA ALA A 272 41.86 58.10 48.31
C ALA A 272 41.38 58.97 49.48
N ASN A 273 40.92 58.34 50.57
CA ASN A 273 40.51 59.03 51.79
C ASN A 273 41.67 59.79 52.45
N ALA A 274 42.85 59.19 52.54
CA ALA A 274 44.04 59.83 53.11
C ALA A 274 44.47 61.05 52.29
N LYS A 275 44.45 60.95 50.94
CA LYS A 275 44.70 62.11 50.06
C LYS A 275 43.69 63.23 50.32
N SER A 276 42.40 62.91 50.37
CA SER A 276 41.34 63.89 50.66
C SER A 276 41.55 64.60 52.01
N LEU A 277 41.81 63.85 53.08
CA LEU A 277 42.10 64.39 54.41
C LEU A 277 43.38 65.23 54.44
N SER A 278 44.43 64.82 53.72
CA SER A 278 45.66 65.60 53.62
C SER A 278 45.47 66.94 52.91
N GLU A 279 44.63 66.95 51.87
CA GLU A 279 44.24 68.17 51.15
C GLU A 279 43.44 69.11 52.06
N GLN A 280 42.50 68.56 52.83
CA GLN A 280 41.72 69.31 53.83
C GLN A 280 42.62 69.90 54.92
N LYS A 281 43.57 69.11 55.44
CA LYS A 281 44.55 69.59 56.42
C LYS A 281 45.41 70.72 55.85
N ARG A 282 45.92 70.56 54.62
CA ARG A 282 46.71 71.59 53.94
C ARG A 282 45.93 72.90 53.83
N ASN A 283 44.67 72.84 53.41
CA ASN A 283 43.80 74.02 53.30
C ASN A 283 43.57 74.69 54.66
N LEU A 284 43.40 73.92 55.74
CA LEU A 284 43.26 74.45 57.10
C LEU A 284 44.55 75.10 57.61
N GLU A 285 45.72 74.49 57.35
CA GLU A 285 47.02 75.07 57.71
C GLU A 285 47.35 76.34 56.92
N GLU A 286 46.93 76.41 55.66
CA GLU A 286 47.03 77.61 54.83
C GLU A 286 46.11 78.72 55.37
N SER A 287 44.88 78.37 55.75
CA SER A 287 43.93 79.28 56.41
C SER A 287 44.46 79.80 57.76
N LEU A 288 45.09 78.94 58.56
CA LEU A 288 45.74 79.34 59.82
C LEU A 288 46.92 80.29 59.59
N ARG A 289 47.75 80.02 58.58
CA ARG A 289 48.85 80.94 58.20
C ARG A 289 48.33 82.28 57.74
N GLU A 290 47.28 82.31 56.92
CA GLU A 290 46.65 83.56 56.51
C GLU A 290 46.07 84.34 57.69
N LEU A 291 45.40 83.67 58.63
CA LEU A 291 44.88 84.33 59.84
C LEU A 291 46.01 84.91 60.69
N ASN A 292 47.10 84.16 60.88
CA ASN A 292 48.24 84.59 61.69
C ASN A 292 48.99 85.77 61.04
N ASN A 293 49.10 85.78 59.71
CA ASN A 293 49.68 86.90 58.95
C ASN A 293 48.79 88.16 58.92
N LYS A 294 47.48 88.03 59.17
CA LYS A 294 46.54 89.16 59.28
C LYS A 294 46.55 89.85 60.65
N ILE A 295 47.27 89.31 61.64
CA ILE A 295 47.47 89.95 62.94
C ILE A 295 48.62 90.95 62.81
N ILE A 296 48.30 92.24 62.62
CA ILE A 296 49.29 93.31 62.40
C ILE A 296 49.81 93.90 63.72
N ASN A 297 48.99 93.92 64.79
CA ASN A 297 49.40 94.39 66.12
C ASN A 297 49.05 93.32 67.16
N LYS A 298 50.06 92.73 67.80
CA LYS A 298 49.86 91.94 69.01
C LYS A 298 49.50 92.89 70.15
N PHE A 299 48.40 92.62 70.84
CA PHE A 299 48.05 93.32 72.07
C PHE A 299 49.06 92.90 73.15
N GLU A 300 49.83 93.85 73.66
CA GLU A 300 50.75 93.64 74.78
C GLU A 300 50.07 94.12 76.06
N GLY A 301 49.43 93.19 76.76
CA GLY A 301 48.74 93.40 78.04
C GLY A 301 48.34 92.04 78.62
N SER A 302 47.86 92.01 79.86
CA SER A 302 47.31 90.78 80.45
C SER A 302 45.92 90.45 79.89
N ASP A 303 45.50 89.18 79.93
CA ASP A 303 44.17 88.74 79.47
C ASP A 303 43.02 89.50 80.17
N GLU A 304 43.23 89.99 81.40
CA GLU A 304 42.26 90.80 82.14
C GLU A 304 42.17 92.26 81.62
N GLU A 305 43.28 92.87 81.19
CA GLU A 305 43.29 94.21 80.58
C GLU A 305 42.73 94.19 79.15
N LEU A 306 42.91 93.06 78.43
CA LEU A 306 42.27 92.81 77.14
C LEU A 306 40.75 92.65 77.31
N LYS A 307 40.30 91.94 78.36
CA LYS A 307 38.87 91.79 78.68
C LYS A 307 38.22 93.12 79.06
N GLU A 308 38.83 93.98 79.87
CA GLU A 308 38.26 95.29 80.24
C GLU A 308 38.14 96.25 79.03
N ALA A 309 39.12 96.20 78.11
CA ALA A 309 39.07 96.95 76.86
C ALA A 309 38.01 96.40 75.89
N ILE A 310 37.80 95.08 75.87
CA ILE A 310 36.72 94.42 75.15
C ILE A 310 35.36 94.73 75.79
N GLU A 311 35.23 94.78 77.12
CA GLU A 311 33.97 95.07 77.83
C GLU A 311 33.50 96.51 77.59
N LYS A 312 34.42 97.50 77.60
CA LYS A 312 34.11 98.89 77.22
C LYS A 312 33.77 99.03 75.74
N ALA A 313 34.41 98.23 74.87
CA ALA A 313 34.07 98.18 73.46
C ALA A 313 32.72 97.47 73.21
N ASP A 314 32.37 96.46 74.01
CA ASP A 314 31.12 95.70 73.96
C ASP A 314 29.93 96.50 74.52
N GLU A 315 30.13 97.37 75.52
CA GLU A 315 29.09 98.33 75.95
C GLU A 315 28.79 99.37 74.85
N GLN A 316 29.82 99.92 74.20
CA GLN A 316 29.65 100.83 73.05
C GLN A 316 29.09 100.12 71.82
N LEU A 317 29.52 98.89 71.53
CA LEU A 317 28.94 98.03 70.50
C LEU A 317 27.49 97.67 70.84
N GLY A 318 27.14 97.43 72.09
CA GLY A 318 25.78 97.11 72.51
C GLY A 318 24.80 98.29 72.35
N GLU A 319 25.25 99.53 72.54
CA GLU A 319 24.47 100.73 72.19
C GLU A 319 24.37 100.94 70.68
N TRP A 320 25.47 100.76 69.95
CA TRP A 320 25.49 100.85 68.50
C TRP A 320 24.68 99.74 67.82
N GLN A 321 24.62 98.55 68.38
CA GLN A 321 23.91 97.40 67.86
C GLN A 321 22.41 97.52 68.18
N ARG A 322 22.02 98.09 69.32
CA ARG A 322 20.63 98.52 69.57
C ARG A 322 20.19 99.63 68.61
N SER A 323 21.05 100.59 68.32
CA SER A 323 20.81 101.63 67.31
C SER A 323 20.76 101.05 65.89
N LEU A 324 21.64 100.10 65.56
CA LEU A 324 21.69 99.40 64.28
C LEU A 324 20.45 98.53 64.08
N THR A 325 20.01 97.74 65.06
CA THR A 325 18.80 96.92 64.94
C THR A 325 17.55 97.79 64.80
N ARG A 326 17.50 98.96 65.46
CA ARG A 326 16.40 99.92 65.29
C ARG A 326 16.42 100.53 63.89
N ASN A 327 17.58 100.99 63.43
CA ASN A 327 17.76 101.50 62.08
C ASN A 327 17.56 100.41 61.01
N GLU A 328 17.91 99.15 61.25
CA GLU A 328 17.67 98.01 60.35
C GLU A 328 16.19 97.64 60.31
N MET A 329 15.45 97.74 61.42
CA MET A 329 13.99 97.60 61.41
C MET A 329 13.33 98.74 60.63
N ASP A 330 13.73 99.99 60.87
CA ASP A 330 13.23 101.15 60.13
C ASP A 330 13.62 101.08 58.64
N LEU A 331 14.83 100.62 58.33
CA LEU A 331 15.31 100.44 56.95
C LEU A 331 14.68 99.23 56.28
N LYS A 332 14.32 98.17 57.01
CA LYS A 332 13.52 97.04 56.49
C LYS A 332 12.07 97.44 56.26
N GLN A 333 11.48 98.25 57.14
CA GLN A 333 10.13 98.78 56.96
C GLN A 333 10.07 99.80 55.80
N THR A 334 11.10 100.63 55.67
CA THR A 334 11.25 101.57 54.56
C THR A 334 11.56 100.83 53.26
N ARG A 335 12.43 99.81 53.26
CA ARG A 335 12.69 98.95 52.08
C ARG A 335 11.45 98.17 51.66
N SER A 336 10.69 97.61 52.60
CA SER A 336 9.44 96.92 52.27
C SER A 336 8.38 97.90 51.73
N SER A 337 8.37 99.14 52.21
CA SER A 337 7.53 100.21 51.63
C SER A 337 8.03 100.69 50.27
N ILE A 338 9.34 100.70 50.02
CA ILE A 338 9.95 101.00 48.71
C ILE A 338 9.70 99.86 47.73
N GLU A 339 9.88 98.60 48.12
CA GLU A 339 9.55 97.43 47.30
C GLU A 339 8.06 97.38 46.99
N ALA A 340 7.18 97.61 47.97
CA ALA A 340 5.75 97.71 47.72
C ALA A 340 5.44 98.84 46.73
N ASN A 341 6.05 100.03 46.89
CA ASN A 341 5.86 101.15 45.96
C ASN A 341 6.49 100.90 44.57
N ASP A 342 7.64 100.23 44.47
CA ASP A 342 8.28 99.89 43.20
C ASP A 342 7.54 98.77 42.48
N GLN A 343 6.94 97.83 43.22
CA GLN A 343 6.04 96.81 42.67
C GLN A 343 4.74 97.46 42.17
N THR A 344 4.18 98.40 42.93
CA THR A 344 3.01 99.20 42.49
C THR A 344 3.35 100.08 41.29
N LYS A 345 4.55 100.67 41.24
CA LYS A 345 5.05 101.47 40.11
C LYS A 345 5.31 100.60 38.89
N ALA A 346 5.88 99.41 39.05
CA ALA A 346 6.09 98.45 37.97
C ALA A 346 4.75 97.95 37.42
N GLU A 347 3.77 97.63 38.28
CA GLU A 347 2.42 97.29 37.86
C GLU A 347 1.72 98.44 37.14
N LEU A 348 1.86 99.68 37.61
CA LEU A 348 1.29 100.85 36.94
C LEU A 348 1.98 101.17 35.61
N ILE A 349 3.29 100.94 35.49
CA ILE A 349 4.03 101.07 34.22
C ILE A 349 3.60 99.98 33.24
N VAL A 350 3.51 98.71 33.67
CA VAL A 350 3.00 97.62 32.84
C VAL A 350 1.56 97.91 32.43
N ARG A 351 0.71 98.36 33.34
CA ARG A 351 -0.69 98.70 33.04
C ARG A 351 -0.81 99.88 32.09
N LYS A 352 0.00 100.92 32.24
CA LYS A 352 0.09 102.06 31.31
C LYS A 352 0.60 101.61 29.93
N THR A 353 1.56 100.69 29.88
CA THR A 353 2.14 100.18 28.63
C THR A 353 1.15 99.25 27.92
N CYS A 354 0.49 98.35 28.64
CA CYS A 354 -0.59 97.51 28.12
C CYS A 354 -1.80 98.32 27.66
N LEU A 355 -2.23 99.33 28.43
CA LEU A 355 -3.33 100.21 28.01
C LEU A 355 -2.95 101.05 26.78
N SER A 356 -1.71 101.54 26.69
CA SER A 356 -1.24 102.29 25.51
C SER A 356 -1.11 101.39 24.27
N MET A 357 -0.64 100.15 24.44
CA MET A 357 -0.62 99.14 23.37
C MET A 357 -2.04 98.71 22.97
N GLU A 358 -2.97 98.58 23.91
CA GLU A 358 -4.36 98.22 23.62
C GLU A 358 -5.10 99.36 22.91
N VAL A 359 -4.85 100.63 23.27
CA VAL A 359 -5.37 101.78 22.53
C VAL A 359 -4.82 101.81 21.11
N GLN A 360 -3.51 101.59 20.92
CA GLN A 360 -2.91 101.54 19.58
C GLN A 360 -3.42 100.35 18.75
N ARG A 361 -3.61 99.18 19.39
CA ARG A 361 -4.19 97.98 18.78
C ARG A 361 -5.64 98.19 18.36
N LEU A 362 -6.44 98.87 19.19
CA LEU A 362 -7.84 99.19 18.87
C LEU A 362 -7.94 100.18 17.71
N ASP A 363 -7.03 101.15 17.62
CA ASP A 363 -7.00 102.13 16.53
C ASP A 363 -6.57 101.48 15.19
N GLU A 364 -5.57 100.60 15.21
CA GLU A 364 -5.20 99.77 14.04
C GLU A 364 -6.32 98.79 13.66
N ALA A 365 -7.00 98.17 14.64
CA ALA A 365 -8.11 97.27 14.39
C ALA A 365 -9.32 97.99 13.78
N LEU A 366 -9.61 99.23 14.17
CA LEU A 366 -10.67 100.05 13.57
C LEU A 366 -10.35 100.41 12.12
N LYS A 367 -9.10 100.80 11.81
CA LYS A 367 -8.66 101.04 10.42
C LYS A 367 -8.80 99.79 9.57
N LYS A 368 -8.33 98.64 10.06
CA LYS A 368 -8.38 97.36 9.35
C LYS A 368 -9.82 96.85 9.17
N ARG A 369 -10.68 97.02 10.18
CA ARG A 369 -12.12 96.72 10.10
C ARG A 369 -12.77 97.52 8.97
N ASN A 370 -12.50 98.81 8.91
CA ASN A 370 -13.08 99.68 7.90
C ASN A 370 -12.57 99.31 6.49
N GLU A 371 -11.28 98.98 6.33
CA GLU A 371 -10.72 98.49 5.06
C GLU A 371 -11.40 97.21 4.56
N VAL A 372 -11.58 96.22 5.43
CA VAL A 372 -12.21 94.94 5.05
C VAL A 372 -13.68 95.14 4.71
N LEU A 373 -14.40 95.93 5.52
CA LEU A 373 -15.80 96.26 5.24
C LEU A 373 -15.95 97.03 3.93
N GLY A 374 -15.04 97.96 3.63
CA GLY A 374 -15.01 98.67 2.37
C GLY A 374 -14.84 97.75 1.17
N LYS A 375 -13.86 96.82 1.24
CA LYS A 375 -13.64 95.82 0.18
C LYS A 375 -14.83 94.87 0.00
N MET A 376 -15.39 94.36 1.10
CA MET A 376 -16.57 93.48 1.05
C MET A 376 -17.81 94.22 0.53
N ALA A 377 -17.98 95.51 0.88
CA ALA A 377 -19.06 96.33 0.34
C ALA A 377 -18.93 96.53 -1.17
N VAL A 378 -17.70 96.62 -1.71
CA VAL A 378 -17.44 96.67 -3.16
C VAL A 378 -17.81 95.32 -3.82
N GLU A 379 -17.31 94.21 -3.28
CA GLU A 379 -17.56 92.87 -3.85
C GLU A 379 -19.03 92.44 -3.79
N MET A 380 -19.80 92.94 -2.83
CA MET A 380 -21.22 92.65 -2.66
C MET A 380 -22.15 93.70 -3.28
N GLU A 381 -21.60 94.64 -4.04
CA GLU A 381 -22.31 95.73 -4.72
C GLU A 381 -23.15 96.63 -3.77
N LEU A 382 -22.71 96.80 -2.52
CA LEU A 382 -23.31 97.70 -1.53
C LEU A 382 -22.74 99.12 -1.68
N THR A 383 -23.20 99.83 -2.71
CA THR A 383 -22.65 101.12 -3.17
C THR A 383 -22.65 102.24 -2.11
N ASP A 384 -23.67 102.30 -1.25
CA ASP A 384 -23.77 103.32 -0.19
C ASP A 384 -22.71 103.17 0.90
N ILE A 385 -22.25 101.94 1.19
CA ILE A 385 -21.24 101.66 2.23
C ILE A 385 -19.84 101.75 1.63
N SER A 386 -19.68 101.24 0.40
CA SER A 386 -18.46 101.35 -0.39
C SER A 386 -18.04 102.82 -0.60
N SER A 387 -19.00 103.71 -0.91
CA SER A 387 -18.73 105.15 -1.11
C SER A 387 -18.37 105.90 0.17
N LYS A 388 -19.02 105.62 1.31
CA LYS A 388 -18.65 106.18 2.62
C LYS A 388 -17.22 105.81 3.02
N PHE A 389 -16.84 104.55 2.79
CA PHE A 389 -15.48 104.09 3.05
C PHE A 389 -14.45 104.79 2.16
N ALA A 390 -14.71 104.90 0.85
CA ALA A 390 -13.79 105.52 -0.11
C ALA A 390 -13.52 107.01 0.18
N ASN A 391 -14.50 107.73 0.76
CA ASN A 391 -14.37 109.14 1.16
C ASN A 391 -13.78 109.35 2.56
N GLY A 392 -13.32 108.28 3.23
CA GLY A 392 -12.67 108.37 4.55
C GLY A 392 -13.60 108.75 5.70
N GLN A 393 -14.92 108.59 5.53
CA GLN A 393 -15.88 108.78 6.62
C GLN A 393 -15.88 107.57 7.56
N GLU A 394 -16.09 107.79 8.86
CA GLU A 394 -16.21 106.70 9.82
C GLU A 394 -17.46 105.86 9.53
N LEU A 395 -17.25 104.56 9.31
CA LEU A 395 -18.33 103.60 9.13
C LEU A 395 -19.03 103.34 10.47
N SER A 396 -20.34 103.58 10.49
CA SER A 396 -21.18 103.40 11.68
C SER A 396 -21.44 101.92 11.96
N ALA A 397 -21.86 101.58 13.18
CA ALA A 397 -22.25 100.22 13.55
C ALA A 397 -23.37 99.64 12.65
N SER A 398 -24.24 100.51 12.11
CA SER A 398 -25.29 100.15 11.16
C SER A 398 -24.73 99.68 9.80
N ASP A 399 -23.65 100.31 9.31
CA ASP A 399 -23.00 99.94 8.05
C ASP A 399 -22.35 98.55 8.17
N VAL A 400 -21.74 98.23 9.33
CA VAL A 400 -21.18 96.90 9.64
C VAL A 400 -22.25 95.81 9.60
N GLU A 401 -23.40 96.06 10.23
CA GLU A 401 -24.49 95.07 10.31
C GLU A 401 -25.08 94.77 8.92
N THR A 402 -25.12 95.76 8.04
CA THR A 402 -25.62 95.61 6.67
C THR A 402 -24.71 94.68 5.83
N VAL A 403 -23.39 94.89 5.88
CA VAL A 403 -22.42 94.02 5.20
C VAL A 403 -22.47 92.60 5.78
N LYS A 404 -22.56 92.49 7.11
CA LYS A 404 -22.63 91.19 7.81
C LYS A 404 -23.87 90.37 7.42
N LYS A 405 -25.04 91.00 7.29
CA LYS A 405 -26.28 90.33 6.86
C LYS A 405 -26.18 89.82 5.42
N ARG A 406 -25.55 90.59 4.52
CA ARG A 406 -25.36 90.17 3.13
C ARG A 406 -24.34 89.05 2.99
N LEU A 407 -23.25 89.10 3.76
CA LEU A 407 -22.25 88.04 3.85
C LEU A 407 -22.88 86.72 4.36
N GLY A 408 -23.79 86.79 5.33
CA GLY A 408 -24.48 85.61 5.86
C GLY A 408 -25.26 84.82 4.80
N VAL A 409 -25.96 85.53 3.88
CA VAL A 409 -26.70 84.89 2.78
C VAL A 409 -25.76 84.21 1.78
N VAL A 410 -24.59 84.81 1.52
CA VAL A 410 -23.59 84.25 0.60
C VAL A 410 -22.97 82.97 1.18
N ILE A 411 -22.70 82.96 2.50
CA ILE A 411 -22.13 81.80 3.20
C ILE A 411 -23.12 80.64 3.24
N GLU A 412 -24.39 80.86 3.57
CA GLU A 412 -25.40 79.79 3.59
C GLU A 412 -25.54 79.09 2.23
N ASN A 413 -25.47 79.83 1.12
CA ASN A 413 -25.49 79.25 -0.22
C ASN A 413 -24.23 78.43 -0.53
N ALA A 414 -23.06 78.87 -0.08
CA ALA A 414 -21.81 78.13 -0.25
C ALA A 414 -21.78 76.84 0.59
N GLU A 415 -22.28 76.88 1.83
CA GLU A 415 -22.40 75.70 2.70
C GLU A 415 -23.37 74.66 2.13
N LYS A 416 -24.46 75.10 1.49
CA LYS A 416 -25.42 74.19 0.86
C LYS A 416 -24.79 73.44 -0.33
N GLN A 417 -24.03 74.14 -1.18
CA GLN A 417 -23.29 73.52 -2.30
C GLN A 417 -22.20 72.54 -1.81
N PHE A 418 -21.52 72.88 -0.73
CA PHE A 418 -20.50 72.00 -0.14
C PHE A 418 -21.10 70.69 0.42
N ASN A 419 -22.25 70.78 1.10
CA ASN A 419 -22.90 69.60 1.66
C ASN A 419 -23.48 68.66 0.59
N GLU A 420 -23.99 69.20 -0.53
CA GLU A 420 -24.43 68.39 -1.68
C GLU A 420 -23.25 67.64 -2.34
N ALA A 421 -22.10 68.30 -2.50
CA ALA A 421 -20.89 67.67 -3.03
C ALA A 421 -20.32 66.58 -2.08
N LYS A 422 -20.37 66.82 -0.77
CA LYS A 422 -19.94 65.85 0.25
C LYS A 422 -20.79 64.58 0.24
N ALA A 423 -22.11 64.73 0.11
CA ALA A 423 -23.03 63.59 0.07
C ALA A 423 -22.84 62.71 -1.18
N ALA A 424 -22.52 63.31 -2.33
CA ALA A 424 -22.21 62.57 -3.55
C ALA A 424 -20.92 61.73 -3.41
N LEU A 425 -19.86 62.31 -2.82
CA LEU A 425 -18.59 61.63 -2.57
C LEU A 425 -18.71 60.48 -1.57
N GLU A 426 -19.50 60.63 -0.50
CA GLU A 426 -19.75 59.53 0.45
C GLU A 426 -20.56 58.38 -0.17
N SER A 427 -21.52 58.69 -1.06
CA SER A 427 -22.27 57.68 -1.82
C SER A 427 -21.36 56.88 -2.76
N ASP A 428 -20.47 57.55 -3.49
CA ASP A 428 -19.56 56.87 -4.42
C ASP A 428 -18.47 56.09 -3.69
N GLY A 429 -18.00 56.57 -2.54
CA GLY A 429 -17.12 55.83 -1.63
C GLY A 429 -17.74 54.52 -1.14
N LYS A 430 -19.04 54.53 -0.77
CA LYS A 430 -19.76 53.30 -0.37
C LYS A 430 -19.91 52.31 -1.52
N LYS A 431 -20.20 52.76 -2.74
CA LYS A 431 -20.31 51.90 -3.93
C LYS A 431 -18.98 51.28 -4.33
N ALA A 432 -17.87 52.02 -4.18
CA ALA A 432 -16.53 51.49 -4.41
C ALA A 432 -16.16 50.43 -3.36
N GLN A 433 -16.50 50.65 -2.09
CA GLN A 433 -16.25 49.70 -1.01
C GLN A 433 -17.03 48.39 -1.19
N THR A 434 -18.31 48.45 -1.58
CA THR A 434 -19.10 47.23 -1.87
C THR A 434 -18.53 46.42 -3.04
N LYS A 435 -18.00 47.09 -4.08
CA LYS A 435 -17.33 46.38 -5.19
C LYS A 435 -16.02 45.72 -4.76
N ILE A 436 -15.27 46.34 -3.84
CA ILE A 436 -14.05 45.76 -3.27
C ILE A 436 -14.39 44.52 -2.45
N ASP A 437 -15.44 44.57 -1.62
CA ASP A 437 -15.84 43.46 -0.76
C ASP A 437 -16.43 42.29 -1.58
N GLU A 438 -17.16 42.59 -2.67
CA GLU A 438 -17.60 41.59 -3.65
C GLU A 438 -16.41 40.93 -4.37
N ALA A 439 -15.42 41.70 -4.80
CA ALA A 439 -14.21 41.18 -5.44
C ALA A 439 -13.38 40.33 -4.48
N ARG A 440 -13.24 40.74 -3.21
CA ARG A 440 -12.59 39.94 -2.16
C ARG A 440 -13.33 38.63 -1.89
N SER A 441 -14.66 38.68 -1.79
CA SER A 441 -15.47 37.48 -1.62
C SER A 441 -15.39 36.54 -2.82
N ALA A 442 -15.32 37.08 -4.04
CA ALA A 442 -15.08 36.30 -5.25
C ALA A 442 -13.68 35.67 -5.27
N LEU A 443 -12.65 36.40 -4.86
CA LEU A 443 -11.27 35.90 -4.75
C LEU A 443 -11.18 34.72 -3.78
N VAL A 444 -11.79 34.85 -2.59
CA VAL A 444 -11.84 33.77 -1.59
C VAL A 444 -12.60 32.55 -2.12
N ARG A 445 -13.71 32.75 -2.82
CA ARG A 445 -14.45 31.64 -3.47
C ARG A 445 -13.62 30.94 -4.55
N VAL A 446 -12.88 31.69 -5.35
CA VAL A 446 -11.99 31.14 -6.38
C VAL A 446 -10.82 30.41 -5.73
N GLN A 447 -10.23 30.93 -4.66
CA GLN A 447 -9.18 30.24 -3.92
C GLN A 447 -9.67 28.95 -3.26
N GLN A 448 -10.86 28.95 -2.66
CA GLN A 448 -11.48 27.73 -2.15
C GLN A 448 -11.79 26.74 -3.26
N SER A 449 -12.31 27.21 -4.40
CA SER A 449 -12.53 26.37 -5.59
C SER A 449 -11.23 25.76 -6.10
N ILE A 450 -10.15 26.55 -6.23
CA ILE A 450 -8.84 26.06 -6.63
C ILE A 450 -8.33 25.00 -5.64
N SER A 451 -8.41 25.26 -4.33
CA SER A 451 -7.98 24.27 -3.33
C SER A 451 -8.80 22.97 -3.40
N SER A 452 -10.10 23.08 -3.64
CA SER A 452 -10.97 21.92 -3.79
C SER A 452 -10.68 21.18 -5.10
N GLN A 453 -10.39 21.91 -6.18
CA GLN A 453 -10.02 21.37 -7.47
C GLN A 453 -8.66 20.68 -7.42
N GLU A 454 -7.66 21.26 -6.74
CA GLU A 454 -6.35 20.65 -6.47
C GLU A 454 -6.48 19.38 -5.62
N SER A 455 -7.35 19.37 -4.61
CA SER A 455 -7.66 18.17 -3.83
C SER A 455 -8.30 17.09 -4.70
N THR A 456 -9.29 17.46 -5.52
CA THR A 456 -9.88 16.50 -6.47
C THR A 456 -8.89 16.06 -7.53
N LEU A 457 -7.96 16.93 -7.96
CA LEU A 457 -6.94 16.60 -8.95
C LEU A 457 -5.96 15.59 -8.36
N SER A 458 -5.60 15.75 -7.09
CA SER A 458 -4.78 14.79 -6.34
C SER A 458 -5.49 13.46 -6.13
N GLU A 459 -6.80 13.47 -5.87
CA GLU A 459 -7.61 12.24 -5.82
C GLU A 459 -7.72 11.58 -7.20
N THR A 460 -7.96 12.34 -8.27
CA THR A 460 -7.99 11.80 -9.63
C THR A 460 -6.62 11.34 -10.09
N ASP A 461 -5.51 11.95 -9.64
CA ASP A 461 -4.15 11.46 -9.91
C ASP A 461 -3.88 10.16 -9.14
N ARG A 462 -4.38 10.02 -7.91
CA ARG A 462 -4.33 8.75 -7.18
C ARG A 462 -5.17 7.68 -7.87
N GLU A 463 -6.37 8.02 -8.31
CA GLU A 463 -7.24 7.10 -9.06
C GLU A 463 -6.65 6.77 -10.43
N LEU A 464 -6.03 7.72 -11.13
CA LEU A 464 -5.30 7.51 -12.37
C LEU A 464 -4.09 6.61 -12.15
N ASN A 465 -3.35 6.76 -11.06
CA ASN A 465 -2.26 5.83 -10.72
C ASN A 465 -2.79 4.43 -10.39
N VAL A 466 -3.94 4.32 -9.71
CA VAL A 466 -4.60 3.02 -9.47
C VAL A 466 -5.13 2.42 -10.77
N ILE A 467 -5.67 3.23 -11.68
CA ILE A 467 -6.13 2.82 -13.01
C ILE A 467 -4.94 2.49 -13.91
N ASP A 468 -3.82 3.19 -13.83
CA ASP A 468 -2.56 2.93 -14.53
C ASP A 468 -1.94 1.61 -14.02
N ASP A 469 -1.97 1.35 -12.72
CA ASP A 469 -1.60 0.05 -12.15
C ASP A 469 -2.56 -1.07 -12.55
N LYS A 470 -3.86 -0.76 -12.71
CA LYS A 470 -4.84 -1.69 -13.29
C LYS A 470 -4.63 -1.87 -14.79
N LEU A 471 -4.16 -0.85 -15.51
CA LEU A 471 -3.83 -0.89 -16.94
C LEU A 471 -2.52 -1.62 -17.19
N LYS A 472 -1.52 -1.50 -16.32
CA LYS A 472 -0.31 -2.34 -16.31
C LYS A 472 -0.65 -3.80 -16.03
N ARG A 473 -1.60 -4.05 -15.11
CA ARG A 473 -2.19 -5.38 -14.89
C ARG A 473 -3.03 -5.87 -16.09
N ALA A 474 -3.75 -4.98 -16.76
CA ALA A 474 -4.49 -5.29 -17.97
C ALA A 474 -3.58 -5.43 -19.20
N ALA A 475 -2.41 -4.79 -19.22
CA ALA A 475 -1.40 -4.90 -20.28
C ALA A 475 -0.57 -6.18 -20.12
N SER A 476 -0.32 -6.62 -18.88
CA SER A 476 0.19 -7.98 -18.62
C SER A 476 -0.87 -9.04 -18.93
N ALA A 477 -2.14 -8.81 -18.58
CA ALA A 477 -3.24 -9.65 -19.03
C ALA A 477 -3.46 -9.58 -20.56
N SER A 478 -3.17 -8.46 -21.21
CA SER A 478 -3.20 -8.29 -22.66
C SER A 478 -2.00 -8.95 -23.32
N GLY A 479 -0.84 -8.99 -22.67
CA GLY A 479 0.30 -9.82 -23.10
C GLY A 479 -0.01 -11.31 -23.00
N GLU A 480 -0.70 -11.73 -21.94
CA GLU A 480 -1.27 -13.08 -21.84
C GLU A 480 -2.38 -13.30 -22.88
N LEU A 481 -3.19 -12.27 -23.21
CA LEU A 481 -4.22 -12.32 -24.25
C LEU A 481 -3.63 -12.29 -25.67
N GLU A 482 -2.47 -11.68 -25.88
CA GLU A 482 -1.69 -11.67 -27.13
C GLU A 482 -1.04 -13.04 -27.34
N ASP A 483 -0.55 -13.69 -26.27
CA ASP A 483 -0.08 -15.07 -26.29
C ASP A 483 -1.23 -16.07 -26.51
N VAL A 484 -2.39 -15.81 -25.92
CA VAL A 484 -3.62 -16.60 -26.18
C VAL A 484 -4.16 -16.31 -27.59
N LYS A 485 -4.08 -15.08 -28.10
CA LYS A 485 -4.41 -14.74 -29.50
C LYS A 485 -3.44 -15.34 -30.49
N LYS A 486 -2.14 -15.39 -30.19
CA LYS A 486 -1.14 -16.05 -31.03
C LYS A 486 -1.35 -17.56 -31.05
N LYS A 487 -1.68 -18.17 -29.90
CA LYS A 487 -2.13 -19.57 -29.82
C LYS A 487 -3.49 -19.79 -30.50
N LEU A 488 -4.38 -18.79 -30.48
CA LEU A 488 -5.65 -18.83 -31.19
C LEU A 488 -5.42 -18.73 -32.68
N ASP A 489 -4.60 -17.80 -33.20
CA ASP A 489 -4.25 -17.64 -34.62
C ASP A 489 -3.45 -18.83 -35.15
N GLU A 490 -2.58 -19.46 -34.35
CA GLU A 490 -1.98 -20.75 -34.67
C GLU A 490 -3.03 -21.87 -34.75
N ALA A 491 -4.04 -21.86 -33.87
CA ALA A 491 -5.16 -22.79 -33.92
C ALA A 491 -6.17 -22.48 -35.04
N THR A 492 -6.37 -21.21 -35.42
CA THR A 492 -7.25 -20.76 -36.51
C THR A 492 -6.57 -21.00 -37.85
N SER A 493 -5.27 -20.80 -37.96
CA SER A 493 -4.48 -21.19 -39.14
C SER A 493 -4.43 -22.71 -39.29
N ALA A 494 -4.32 -23.46 -38.18
CA ALA A 494 -4.47 -24.92 -38.19
C ALA A 494 -5.90 -25.36 -38.56
N ARG A 495 -6.92 -24.54 -38.22
CA ARG A 495 -8.33 -24.76 -38.60
C ARG A 495 -8.61 -24.40 -40.06
N GLU A 496 -8.03 -23.34 -40.62
CA GLU A 496 -8.14 -22.95 -42.04
C GLU A 496 -7.36 -23.92 -42.96
N LEU A 497 -6.24 -24.47 -42.48
CA LEU A 497 -5.57 -25.63 -43.11
C LEU A 497 -6.40 -26.92 -43.02
N LEU A 498 -7.35 -27.01 -42.09
CA LEU A 498 -8.33 -28.10 -41.97
C LEU A 498 -9.62 -27.83 -42.77
N GLU A 499 -10.02 -26.57 -42.96
CA GLU A 499 -11.18 -26.12 -43.76
C GLU A 499 -10.87 -26.13 -45.28
N SER A 500 -9.60 -26.03 -45.67
CA SER A 500 -9.14 -26.30 -47.06
C SER A 500 -9.11 -27.79 -47.44
N SER A 501 -9.47 -28.68 -46.51
CA SER A 501 -9.59 -30.13 -46.71
C SER A 501 -11.06 -30.56 -46.83
N LYS A 502 -11.66 -30.31 -48.00
CA LYS A 502 -12.69 -31.11 -48.73
C LYS A 502 -13.80 -31.90 -47.98
N ARG A 503 -14.12 -31.64 -46.70
CA ARG A 503 -15.05 -32.47 -45.89
C ARG A 503 -16.29 -31.76 -45.38
N GLU A 504 -16.35 -30.44 -45.37
CA GLU A 504 -17.49 -29.73 -44.79
C GLU A 504 -18.70 -29.65 -45.77
N LEU A 505 -18.44 -29.59 -47.08
CA LEU A 505 -19.50 -29.59 -48.10
C LEU A 505 -20.21 -30.95 -48.24
N GLU A 506 -19.52 -32.05 -47.94
CA GLU A 506 -20.10 -33.41 -47.94
C GLU A 506 -20.91 -33.68 -46.67
N ILE A 507 -20.51 -33.14 -45.52
CA ILE A 507 -21.24 -33.29 -44.25
C ILE A 507 -22.53 -32.48 -44.26
N LYS A 508 -22.55 -31.28 -44.86
CA LYS A 508 -23.79 -30.49 -44.97
C LYS A 508 -24.84 -31.19 -45.84
N LYS A 509 -24.43 -31.78 -46.97
CA LYS A 509 -25.32 -32.59 -47.84
C LYS A 509 -25.75 -33.93 -47.21
N SER A 510 -24.93 -34.56 -46.38
CA SER A 510 -25.34 -35.77 -45.66
C SER A 510 -26.29 -35.47 -44.49
N THR A 511 -26.16 -34.29 -43.87
CA THR A 511 -27.04 -33.85 -42.78
C THR A 511 -28.44 -33.46 -43.30
N GLU A 512 -28.52 -32.80 -44.46
CA GLU A 512 -29.80 -32.53 -45.13
C GLU A 512 -30.49 -33.82 -45.64
N ARG A 513 -29.72 -34.82 -46.11
CA ARG A 513 -30.29 -36.15 -46.45
C ARG A 513 -30.75 -36.92 -45.22
N ALA A 514 -29.98 -36.91 -44.15
CA ALA A 514 -30.36 -37.57 -42.89
C ALA A 514 -31.59 -36.90 -42.25
N GLN A 515 -31.76 -35.58 -42.41
CA GLN A 515 -32.96 -34.87 -41.96
C GLN A 515 -34.19 -35.22 -42.82
N ALA A 516 -34.02 -35.36 -44.14
CA ALA A 516 -35.10 -35.81 -45.03
C ALA A 516 -35.49 -37.28 -44.80
N GLU A 517 -34.52 -38.16 -44.53
CA GLU A 517 -34.78 -39.55 -44.13
C GLU A 517 -35.46 -39.63 -42.76
N ARG A 518 -35.09 -38.77 -41.79
CA ARG A 518 -35.75 -38.70 -40.49
C ARG A 518 -37.22 -38.29 -40.60
N ASN A 519 -37.53 -37.30 -41.43
CA ASN A 519 -38.93 -36.89 -41.68
C ASN A 519 -39.72 -38.00 -42.41
N SER A 520 -39.09 -38.73 -43.34
CA SER A 520 -39.69 -39.91 -43.98
C SER A 520 -39.97 -41.05 -42.99
N TYR A 521 -39.08 -41.28 -42.02
CA TYR A 521 -39.31 -42.25 -40.96
C TYR A 521 -40.35 -41.78 -39.93
N GLU A 522 -40.47 -40.48 -39.65
CA GLU A 522 -41.56 -39.93 -38.85
C GLU A 522 -42.93 -40.08 -39.54
N ASP A 523 -43.00 -39.88 -40.86
CA ASP A 523 -44.22 -40.15 -41.66
C ASP A 523 -44.56 -41.65 -41.72
N GLN A 524 -43.55 -42.53 -41.78
CA GLN A 524 -43.75 -43.98 -41.70
C GLN A 524 -44.17 -44.44 -40.30
N ILE A 525 -43.67 -43.81 -39.24
CA ILE A 525 -44.11 -44.05 -37.86
C ILE A 525 -45.56 -43.58 -37.68
N ALA A 526 -45.93 -42.41 -38.19
CA ALA A 526 -47.32 -41.94 -38.16
C ALA A 526 -48.28 -42.86 -38.95
N SER A 527 -47.81 -43.43 -40.06
CA SER A 527 -48.56 -44.43 -40.83
C SER A 527 -48.66 -45.78 -40.09
N LEU A 528 -47.61 -46.21 -39.40
CA LEU A 528 -47.60 -47.42 -38.58
C LEU A 528 -48.46 -47.26 -37.32
N ASP A 529 -48.47 -46.10 -36.68
CA ASP A 529 -49.37 -45.78 -35.56
C ASP A 529 -50.83 -45.79 -36.03
N GLY A 530 -51.12 -45.26 -37.23
CA GLY A 530 -52.46 -45.40 -37.85
C GLY A 530 -52.85 -46.84 -38.21
N GLN A 531 -51.87 -47.71 -38.51
CA GLN A 531 -52.11 -49.15 -38.71
C GLN A 531 -52.28 -49.91 -37.38
N ILE A 532 -51.59 -49.48 -36.32
CA ILE A 532 -51.74 -50.01 -34.97
C ILE A 532 -53.11 -49.62 -34.40
N ASP A 533 -53.61 -48.41 -34.65
CA ASP A 533 -54.97 -47.99 -34.29
C ASP A 533 -56.04 -48.82 -35.03
N LYS A 534 -55.84 -49.09 -36.33
CA LYS A 534 -56.70 -50.01 -37.09
C LYS A 534 -56.62 -51.46 -36.59
N ALA A 535 -55.44 -51.91 -36.18
CA ALA A 535 -55.24 -53.24 -35.60
C ALA A 535 -55.87 -53.35 -34.20
N GLN A 536 -55.86 -52.29 -33.38
CA GLN A 536 -56.54 -52.21 -32.10
C GLN A 536 -58.07 -52.15 -32.26
N GLN A 537 -58.59 -51.40 -33.25
CA GLN A 537 -60.01 -51.47 -33.60
C GLN A 537 -60.42 -52.86 -34.08
N ASN A 538 -59.61 -53.51 -34.92
CA ASN A 538 -59.87 -54.88 -35.37
C ASN A 538 -59.74 -55.91 -34.22
N ALA A 539 -58.83 -55.71 -33.27
CA ALA A 539 -58.73 -56.53 -32.06
C ALA A 539 -59.97 -56.36 -31.17
N MET A 540 -60.48 -55.13 -30.99
CA MET A 540 -61.75 -54.89 -30.31
C MET A 540 -62.95 -55.55 -31.02
N VAL A 541 -63.00 -55.48 -32.35
CA VAL A 541 -64.05 -56.16 -33.15
C VAL A 541 -63.93 -57.69 -33.04
N ASN A 542 -62.72 -58.24 -33.05
CA ASN A 542 -62.48 -59.67 -32.91
C ASN A 542 -62.77 -60.16 -31.48
N GLN A 543 -62.53 -59.31 -30.47
CA GLN A 543 -62.90 -59.59 -29.08
C GLN A 543 -64.42 -59.57 -28.91
N LYS A 544 -65.12 -58.65 -29.60
CA LYS A 544 -66.59 -58.63 -29.72
C LYS A 544 -67.13 -59.88 -30.43
N ARG A 545 -66.42 -60.36 -31.48
CA ARG A 545 -66.72 -61.62 -32.19
C ARG A 545 -66.52 -62.86 -31.31
N ILE A 546 -65.48 -62.89 -30.48
CA ILE A 546 -65.21 -63.99 -29.53
C ILE A 546 -66.28 -64.03 -28.43
N THR A 547 -66.74 -62.89 -27.90
CA THR A 547 -67.90 -62.85 -26.99
C THR A 547 -69.17 -63.34 -27.67
N LEU A 548 -69.44 -62.96 -28.92
CA LEU A 548 -70.61 -63.44 -29.67
C LEU A 548 -70.51 -64.94 -30.03
N GLU A 549 -69.32 -65.48 -30.28
CA GLU A 549 -69.10 -66.92 -30.47
C GLU A 549 -69.28 -67.73 -29.17
N ASN A 550 -68.90 -67.15 -28.02
CA ASN A 550 -69.18 -67.73 -26.71
C ASN A 550 -70.68 -67.67 -26.35
N ASP A 551 -71.36 -66.58 -26.69
CA ASP A 551 -72.83 -66.48 -26.54
C ASP A 551 -73.56 -67.45 -27.48
N ARG A 552 -73.04 -67.67 -28.70
CA ARG A 552 -73.55 -68.70 -29.61
C ARG A 552 -73.30 -70.12 -29.09
N LYS A 553 -72.13 -70.39 -28.50
CA LYS A 553 -71.83 -71.69 -27.87
C LYS A 553 -72.72 -71.94 -26.65
N ASN A 554 -72.93 -70.93 -25.80
CA ASN A 554 -73.86 -71.00 -24.67
C ASN A 554 -75.31 -71.21 -25.13
N ALA A 555 -75.75 -70.54 -26.20
CA ALA A 555 -77.07 -70.77 -26.80
C ALA A 555 -77.22 -72.20 -27.38
N ILE A 556 -76.18 -72.76 -28.01
CA ILE A 556 -76.16 -74.14 -28.51
C ILE A 556 -76.14 -75.16 -27.36
N GLU A 557 -75.45 -74.88 -26.26
CA GLU A 557 -75.44 -75.71 -25.05
C GLU A 557 -76.79 -75.68 -24.33
N THR A 558 -77.47 -74.53 -24.35
CA THR A 558 -78.83 -74.35 -23.82
C THR A 558 -79.87 -75.05 -24.71
N ALA A 559 -79.72 -75.01 -26.03
CA ALA A 559 -80.52 -75.77 -26.98
C ALA A 559 -80.28 -77.29 -26.88
N LYS A 560 -79.04 -77.75 -26.62
CA LYS A 560 -78.75 -79.16 -26.34
C LYS A 560 -79.36 -79.64 -25.02
N LYS A 561 -79.39 -78.81 -23.97
CA LYS A 561 -80.10 -79.10 -22.71
C LYS A 561 -81.62 -79.16 -22.89
N LEU A 562 -82.19 -78.35 -23.80
CA LEU A 562 -83.61 -78.42 -24.18
C LEU A 562 -83.93 -79.66 -25.04
N TRP A 563 -83.01 -80.14 -25.87
CA TRP A 563 -83.21 -81.34 -26.70
C TRP A 563 -83.11 -82.65 -25.91
N VAL A 564 -82.39 -82.67 -24.78
CA VAL A 564 -82.35 -83.84 -23.86
C VAL A 564 -83.65 -83.96 -23.04
N ASN A 565 -84.44 -82.89 -22.89
CA ASN A 565 -85.71 -82.90 -22.18
C ASN A 565 -86.95 -83.15 -23.07
N PHE A 566 -86.80 -83.38 -24.38
CA PHE A 566 -87.91 -83.72 -25.28
C PHE A 566 -87.94 -85.20 -25.70
N LYS A 567 -87.26 -86.07 -24.93
CA LYS A 567 -87.30 -87.54 -25.08
C LYS A 567 -88.07 -88.24 -23.94
N LEU A 568 -88.99 -87.50 -23.32
CA LEU A 568 -90.03 -87.99 -22.41
C LEU A 568 -91.28 -87.15 -22.65
N ILE A 569 -91.97 -87.45 -23.75
CA ILE A 569 -93.43 -87.55 -23.97
C ILE A 569 -93.64 -87.89 -25.45
#